data_AF-A0A5B0EV91-F1
#
_entry.id   AF-A0A5B0EV91-F1
#
_cell.length_a   1.000
_cell.length_b   1.000
_cell.length_c   1.000
_cell.angle_alpha   90.00
_cell.angle_beta   90.00
_cell.angle_gamma   90.00
#
_symmetry.space_group_name_H-M   'P 1'
#
loop_
_entity.id
_entity.type
_entity.pdbx_description
1 polymer ?
#
loop_
_entity_poly.entity_id
_entity_poly.type
_entity_poly.pdbx_seq_one_letter_code
_entity_poly.pdbx_strand_id
1 'polypeptide(L)'
;MSDVEINCYAMDVIAAITGDLNESKYKKLGGKLSVVWSEEKKFNAQAPLSSVFSDPPDHKIIINYELVRQLYRDAENFIEFTQDRRTITLIAKFPADFMSLPLLPDEFTKENCIKNMFLASLTWIYFHELAHLNQEHGVVRADGDAMLGMSYADELEIDIPEKIQGREALLYHTTELAADAEATTRCISELLRHFADPKRVNKTHAESDLIAASYLLLCGLSCVFYRFNGGVFKVAEDYPSGTHPNSIFRLELIIPRIYETLELLCKGLGYKATRKELLKFTKQAADLGALFTHFHLSHGKVDISTLVVRGLLGRGEYNRYMQKIVGAWDEVEVTIRKNTRYPVEPAFLTFTEQYRKFIFGAR
;
A
#
# COMPACT_ATOMS: atom_id res chain seq x y z
N MET A 1 -16.30 14.65 9.90
CA MET A 1 -17.53 13.97 9.42
C MET A 1 -18.03 13.02 10.51
N SER A 2 -19.33 12.75 10.56
CA SER A 2 -19.91 11.68 11.38
C SER A 2 -19.56 10.30 10.80
N ASP A 3 -19.64 9.23 11.61
CA ASP A 3 -19.31 7.87 11.16
C ASP A 3 -20.23 7.39 10.03
N VAL A 4 -21.50 7.81 10.04
CA VAL A 4 -22.46 7.51 8.96
C VAL A 4 -22.04 8.19 7.65
N GLU A 5 -21.69 9.47 7.70
CA GLU A 5 -21.21 10.20 6.52
C GLU A 5 -19.92 9.60 5.96
N ILE A 6 -19.00 9.16 6.84
CA ILE A 6 -17.76 8.49 6.45
C ILE A 6 -18.06 7.19 5.69
N ASN A 7 -18.96 6.35 6.23
CA ASN A 7 -19.34 5.10 5.60
C ASN A 7 -20.05 5.32 4.25
N CYS A 8 -21.03 6.23 4.18
CA CYS A 8 -21.70 6.55 2.91
C CYS A 8 -20.70 7.01 1.85
N TYR A 9 -19.78 7.90 2.22
CA TYR A 9 -18.78 8.41 1.29
C TYR A 9 -17.84 7.30 0.78
N ALA A 10 -17.41 6.40 1.66
CA ALA A 10 -16.59 5.24 1.27
C ALA A 10 -17.34 4.30 0.33
N MET A 11 -18.62 4.02 0.64
CA MET A 11 -19.48 3.17 -0.19
C MET A 11 -19.62 3.74 -1.59
N ASP A 12 -19.88 5.04 -1.72
CA ASP A 12 -20.03 5.69 -3.02
C ASP A 12 -18.75 5.60 -3.86
N VAL A 13 -17.59 5.85 -3.26
CA VAL A 13 -16.29 5.78 -3.94
C VAL A 13 -15.98 4.35 -4.38
N ILE A 14 -16.12 3.38 -3.48
CA ILE A 14 -15.84 1.97 -3.80
C ILE A 14 -16.84 1.42 -4.82
N ALA A 15 -18.11 1.82 -4.75
CA ALA A 15 -19.12 1.44 -5.74
C ALA A 15 -18.79 2.00 -7.13
N ALA A 16 -18.33 3.26 -7.22
CA ALA A 16 -17.91 3.87 -8.47
C ALA A 16 -16.71 3.12 -9.10
N ILE A 17 -15.65 2.87 -8.31
CA ILE A 17 -14.47 2.12 -8.79
C ILE A 17 -14.87 0.69 -9.22
N THR A 18 -15.72 0.03 -8.44
CA THR A 18 -16.21 -1.33 -8.74
C THR A 18 -17.07 -1.36 -10.01
N GLY A 19 -17.89 -0.33 -10.23
CA GLY A 19 -18.69 -0.17 -11.45
C GLY A 19 -17.79 -0.04 -12.69
N ASP A 20 -16.82 0.86 -12.63
CA ASP A 20 -15.86 1.10 -13.71
C ASP A 20 -15.05 -0.17 -14.06
N LEU A 21 -14.61 -0.93 -13.05
CA LEU A 21 -13.91 -2.20 -13.25
C LEU A 21 -14.81 -3.29 -13.84
N ASN A 22 -16.06 -3.37 -13.39
CA ASN A 22 -17.03 -4.31 -13.95
C ASN A 22 -17.28 -4.02 -15.43
N GLU A 23 -17.51 -2.75 -15.78
CA GLU A 23 -17.77 -2.35 -17.17
C GLU A 23 -16.54 -2.55 -18.07
N SER A 24 -15.37 -2.09 -17.62
CA SER A 24 -14.18 -2.01 -18.46
C SER A 24 -13.38 -3.32 -18.54
N LYS A 25 -13.44 -4.17 -17.50
CA LYS A 25 -12.66 -5.41 -17.35
C LYS A 25 -13.53 -6.65 -17.22
N TYR A 26 -14.30 -6.81 -16.12
CA TYR A 26 -14.96 -8.08 -15.79
C TYR A 26 -16.04 -8.48 -16.81
N LYS A 27 -16.77 -7.52 -17.38
CA LYS A 27 -17.76 -7.79 -18.44
C LYS A 27 -17.14 -8.47 -19.66
N LYS A 28 -15.89 -8.14 -20.02
CA LYS A 28 -15.17 -8.78 -21.14
C LYS A 28 -14.75 -10.21 -20.83
N LEU A 29 -14.55 -10.51 -19.55
CA LEU A 29 -14.22 -11.85 -19.05
C LEU A 29 -15.48 -12.69 -18.80
N GLY A 30 -16.68 -12.16 -19.03
CA GLY A 30 -17.94 -12.80 -18.63
C GLY A 30 -18.11 -12.97 -17.12
N GLY A 31 -17.28 -12.29 -16.32
CA GLY A 31 -17.23 -12.41 -14.86
C GLY A 31 -17.83 -11.22 -14.14
N LYS A 32 -17.64 -11.19 -12.82
CA LYS A 32 -18.17 -10.15 -11.93
C LYS A 32 -17.20 -9.84 -10.79
N LEU A 33 -17.14 -8.58 -10.40
CA LEU A 33 -16.57 -8.12 -9.13
C LEU A 33 -17.69 -7.57 -8.24
N SER A 34 -17.72 -8.00 -6.98
CA SER A 34 -18.65 -7.53 -5.97
C SER A 34 -17.94 -7.04 -4.71
N VAL A 35 -18.57 -6.12 -4.00
CA VAL A 35 -18.09 -5.65 -2.69
C VAL A 35 -19.16 -5.95 -1.65
N VAL A 36 -18.73 -6.52 -0.53
CA VAL A 36 -19.57 -6.79 0.63
C VAL A 36 -19.08 -5.96 1.81
N TRP A 37 -20.01 -5.27 2.46
CA TRP A 37 -19.73 -4.48 3.65
C TRP A 37 -20.04 -5.30 4.89
N SER A 38 -19.07 -5.42 5.79
CA SER A 38 -19.18 -6.21 7.02
C SER A 38 -19.29 -5.32 8.25
N GLU A 39 -20.15 -5.72 9.18
CA GLU A 39 -20.35 -5.08 10.48
C GLU A 39 -19.34 -5.54 11.54
N GLU A 40 -18.42 -6.43 11.18
CA GLU A 40 -17.35 -6.85 12.08
C GLU A 40 -16.52 -5.65 12.54
N LYS A 41 -16.34 -5.55 13.86
CA LYS A 41 -15.60 -4.45 14.51
C LYS A 41 -14.09 -4.68 14.46
N LYS A 42 -13.57 -4.94 13.26
CA LYS A 42 -12.14 -5.19 12.99
C LYS A 42 -11.66 -4.24 11.89
N PHE A 43 -10.39 -3.83 11.98
CA PHE A 43 -9.74 -2.95 11.00
C PHE A 43 -9.39 -3.69 9.68
N ASN A 44 -10.26 -4.54 9.13
CA ASN A 44 -9.88 -5.53 8.11
C ASN A 44 -10.54 -5.27 6.74
N ALA A 45 -9.83 -5.58 5.67
CA ALA A 45 -10.41 -5.97 4.39
C ALA A 45 -9.97 -7.40 4.08
N GLN A 46 -10.66 -8.07 3.15
CA GLN A 46 -10.24 -9.38 2.66
C GLN A 46 -10.80 -9.70 1.28
N ALA A 47 -10.02 -10.45 0.51
CA ALA A 47 -10.41 -11.16 -0.69
C ALA A 47 -10.52 -12.67 -0.40
N PRO A 48 -11.72 -13.28 -0.45
CA PRO A 48 -11.84 -14.72 -0.34
C PRO A 48 -11.17 -15.41 -1.53
N LEU A 49 -10.13 -16.20 -1.26
CA LEU A 49 -9.31 -16.81 -2.30
C LEU A 49 -9.77 -18.24 -2.58
N SER A 50 -9.70 -18.61 -3.85
CA SER A 50 -9.92 -19.98 -4.30
C SER A 50 -8.58 -20.63 -4.63
N SER A 51 -8.39 -21.88 -4.24
CA SER A 51 -7.29 -22.73 -4.72
C SER A 51 -7.49 -23.19 -6.17
N VAL A 52 -8.69 -23.00 -6.72
CA VAL A 52 -9.07 -23.40 -8.07
C VAL A 52 -9.33 -22.17 -8.93
N PHE A 53 -8.69 -22.14 -10.09
CA PHE A 53 -8.92 -21.12 -11.10
C PHE A 53 -10.35 -21.22 -11.66
N SER A 54 -11.16 -20.17 -11.48
CA SER A 54 -12.56 -20.13 -11.97
C SER A 54 -12.69 -19.33 -13.26
N ASP A 55 -13.32 -19.84 -14.31
CA ASP A 55 -13.60 -19.08 -15.54
C ASP A 55 -15.07 -19.25 -15.95
N PRO A 56 -15.90 -18.19 -15.90
CA PRO A 56 -15.55 -16.80 -15.61
C PRO A 56 -15.22 -16.52 -14.13
N PRO A 57 -14.50 -15.42 -13.82
CA PRO A 57 -14.21 -15.04 -12.44
C PRO A 57 -15.45 -14.46 -11.74
N ASP A 58 -15.74 -14.92 -10.52
CA ASP A 58 -16.72 -14.32 -9.59
C ASP A 58 -16.00 -13.84 -8.34
N HIS A 59 -15.51 -12.61 -8.40
CA HIS A 59 -14.64 -12.01 -7.41
C HIS A 59 -15.42 -11.20 -6.38
N LYS A 60 -14.96 -11.24 -5.14
CA LYS A 60 -15.59 -10.56 -4.01
C LYS A 60 -14.52 -9.93 -3.13
N ILE A 61 -14.71 -8.67 -2.77
CA ILE A 61 -13.92 -7.98 -1.76
C ILE A 61 -14.83 -7.68 -0.58
N ILE A 62 -14.37 -7.96 0.63
CA ILE A 62 -15.10 -7.70 1.87
C ILE A 62 -14.39 -6.55 2.59
N ILE A 63 -15.12 -5.50 2.94
CA ILE A 63 -14.58 -4.34 3.67
C ILE A 63 -15.38 -4.14 4.95
N ASN A 64 -14.70 -4.06 6.08
CA ASN A 64 -15.35 -3.79 7.36
C ASN A 64 -15.63 -2.28 7.52
N TYR A 65 -16.82 -1.91 8.02
CA TYR A 65 -17.11 -0.50 8.33
C TYR A 65 -16.14 0.08 9.35
N GLU A 66 -15.65 -0.75 10.27
CA GLU A 66 -14.68 -0.34 11.28
C GLU A 66 -13.31 0.01 10.69
N LEU A 67 -12.89 -0.62 9.58
CA LEU A 67 -11.71 -0.22 8.81
C LEU A 67 -11.89 1.21 8.29
N VAL A 68 -13.00 1.46 7.61
CA VAL A 68 -13.27 2.77 6.99
C VAL A 68 -13.33 3.89 8.01
N ARG A 69 -14.06 3.67 9.11
CA ARG A 69 -14.16 4.62 10.21
C ARG A 69 -12.77 4.98 10.72
N GLN A 70 -11.95 3.98 11.02
CA GLN A 70 -10.64 4.19 11.59
C GLN A 70 -9.66 4.85 10.62
N LEU A 71 -9.65 4.50 9.32
CA LEU A 71 -8.84 5.19 8.31
C LEU A 71 -9.13 6.70 8.29
N TYR A 72 -10.42 7.07 8.33
CA TYR A 72 -10.81 8.47 8.32
C TYR A 72 -10.36 9.19 9.61
N ARG A 73 -10.54 8.57 10.78
CA ARG A 73 -10.09 9.13 12.06
C ARG A 73 -8.58 9.26 12.13
N ASP A 74 -7.83 8.31 11.58
CA ASP A 74 -6.38 8.43 11.51
C ASP A 74 -5.95 9.56 10.59
N ALA A 75 -6.65 9.77 9.46
CA ALA A 75 -6.39 10.93 8.59
C ALA A 75 -6.66 12.25 9.33
N GLU A 76 -7.77 12.37 10.08
CA GLU A 76 -8.02 13.55 10.93
C GLU A 76 -6.89 13.76 11.94
N ASN A 77 -6.55 12.72 12.71
CA ASN A 77 -5.52 12.77 13.75
C ASN A 77 -4.13 13.04 13.18
N PHE A 78 -3.80 12.49 12.02
CA PHE A 78 -2.52 12.73 11.35
C PHE A 78 -2.40 14.19 10.93
N ILE A 79 -3.44 14.74 10.29
CA ILE A 79 -3.44 16.15 9.87
C ILE A 79 -3.36 17.07 11.08
N GLU A 80 -4.05 16.78 12.18
CA GLU A 80 -3.89 17.52 13.45
C GLU A 80 -2.47 17.40 14.02
N PHE A 81 -1.90 16.19 14.01
CA PHE A 81 -0.53 15.95 14.46
C PHE A 81 0.50 16.79 13.68
N THR A 82 0.36 16.91 12.36
CA THR A 82 1.26 17.74 11.54
C THR A 82 1.16 19.24 11.81
N GLN A 83 0.05 19.69 12.39
CA GLN A 83 -0.21 21.09 12.73
C GLN A 83 0.07 21.40 14.21
N ASP A 84 0.28 20.38 15.04
CA ASP A 84 0.54 20.57 16.47
C ASP A 84 1.86 21.33 16.71
N ARG A 85 1.82 22.30 17.63
CA ARG A 85 2.96 23.16 17.93
C ARG A 85 4.17 22.37 18.42
N ARG A 86 3.97 21.27 19.18
CA ARG A 86 5.07 20.44 19.68
C ARG A 86 5.69 19.66 18.54
N THR A 87 4.88 19.10 17.65
CA THR A 87 5.35 18.44 16.42
C THR A 87 6.17 19.42 15.58
N ILE A 88 5.64 20.61 15.26
CA ILE A 88 6.36 21.62 14.48
C ILE A 88 7.68 22.02 15.17
N THR A 89 7.67 22.20 16.48
CA THR A 89 8.88 22.54 17.26
C THR A 89 9.92 21.42 17.23
N LEU A 90 9.47 20.15 17.23
CA LEU A 90 10.34 18.99 17.06
C LEU A 90 10.93 18.96 15.65
N ILE A 91 10.09 19.13 14.63
CA ILE A 91 10.50 19.12 13.22
C ILE A 91 11.48 20.24 12.90
N ALA A 92 11.29 21.44 13.47
CA ALA A 92 12.16 22.59 13.25
C ALA A 92 13.62 22.36 13.72
N LYS A 93 13.89 21.29 14.47
CA LYS A 93 15.26 20.89 14.86
C LYS A 93 15.98 20.08 13.79
N PHE A 94 15.26 19.52 12.82
CA PHE A 94 15.86 18.79 11.71
C PHE A 94 16.29 19.76 10.59
N PRO A 95 17.33 19.43 9.81
CA PRO A 95 17.68 20.20 8.62
C PRO A 95 16.48 20.30 7.66
N ALA A 96 16.26 21.48 7.06
CA ALA A 96 15.17 21.70 6.11
C ALA A 96 15.23 20.81 4.86
N ASP A 97 16.42 20.30 4.53
CA ASP A 97 16.62 19.31 3.47
C ASP A 97 16.12 17.91 3.86
N PHE A 98 15.93 17.64 5.15
CA PHE A 98 15.43 16.38 5.67
C PHE A 98 13.92 16.42 5.92
N MET A 99 13.41 17.45 6.63
CA MET A 99 11.98 17.67 6.81
C MET A 99 11.65 19.16 6.68
N SER A 100 11.05 19.53 5.54
CA SER A 100 10.65 20.91 5.27
C SER A 100 9.27 21.22 5.86
N LEU A 101 9.13 22.43 6.40
CA LEU A 101 7.84 23.02 6.75
C LEU A 101 7.30 23.86 5.57
N PRO A 102 5.98 23.92 5.34
CA PRO A 102 4.92 23.21 6.07
C PRO A 102 4.93 21.68 5.81
N LEU A 103 4.38 20.91 6.75
CA LEU A 103 4.30 19.44 6.66
C LEU A 103 3.16 18.93 5.78
N LEU A 104 2.24 19.81 5.41
CA LEU A 104 1.11 19.52 4.53
C LEU A 104 1.28 20.30 3.24
N PRO A 105 0.80 19.76 2.11
CA PRO A 105 0.74 20.50 0.86
C PRO A 105 -0.16 21.74 0.98
N ASP A 106 0.27 22.86 0.42
CA ASP A 106 -0.49 24.11 0.40
C ASP A 106 -1.55 24.12 -0.73
N GLU A 107 -1.46 23.16 -1.65
CA GLU A 107 -2.40 22.95 -2.77
C GLU A 107 -3.81 22.58 -2.28
N PHE A 108 -3.93 22.05 -1.07
CA PHE A 108 -5.20 21.55 -0.53
C PHE A 108 -5.54 22.20 0.82
N THR A 109 -6.83 22.44 1.04
CA THR A 109 -7.32 22.83 2.37
C THR A 109 -7.10 21.70 3.37
N LYS A 110 -7.11 22.01 4.68
CA LYS A 110 -7.06 20.99 5.75
C LYS A 110 -8.07 19.86 5.52
N GLU A 111 -9.31 20.20 5.18
CA GLU A 111 -10.38 19.24 4.92
C GLU A 111 -10.08 18.36 3.70
N ASN A 112 -9.55 18.95 2.62
CA ASN A 112 -9.16 18.20 1.44
C ASN A 112 -7.95 17.31 1.70
N CYS A 113 -6.99 17.72 2.55
CA CYS A 113 -5.89 16.84 2.97
C CYS A 113 -6.41 15.60 3.70
N ILE A 114 -7.37 15.76 4.62
CA ILE A 114 -8.01 14.65 5.35
C ILE A 114 -8.70 13.71 4.35
N LYS A 115 -9.56 14.25 3.47
CA LYS A 115 -10.31 13.45 2.48
C LYS A 115 -9.38 12.75 1.50
N ASN A 116 -8.37 13.43 0.98
CA ASN A 116 -7.42 12.85 0.02
C ASN A 116 -6.59 11.74 0.66
N MET A 117 -6.08 11.93 1.88
CA MET A 117 -5.34 10.88 2.60
C MET A 117 -6.24 9.66 2.90
N PHE A 118 -7.47 9.90 3.35
CA PHE A 118 -8.46 8.85 3.59
C PHE A 118 -8.78 8.06 2.31
N LEU A 119 -9.14 8.75 1.23
CA LEU A 119 -9.49 8.12 -0.04
C LEU A 119 -8.32 7.36 -0.66
N ALA A 120 -7.12 7.93 -0.60
CA ALA A 120 -5.92 7.27 -1.11
C ALA A 120 -5.65 5.97 -0.36
N SER A 121 -5.79 5.97 0.97
CA SER A 121 -5.64 4.79 1.81
C SER A 121 -6.69 3.72 1.51
N LEU A 122 -7.97 4.11 1.48
CA LEU A 122 -9.09 3.19 1.18
C LEU A 122 -8.99 2.59 -0.24
N THR A 123 -8.64 3.42 -1.22
CA THR A 123 -8.49 2.98 -2.62
C THR A 123 -7.32 2.03 -2.76
N TRP A 124 -6.21 2.27 -2.05
CA TRP A 124 -5.07 1.36 -2.07
C TRP A 124 -5.43 0.01 -1.47
N ILE A 125 -6.13 -0.04 -0.33
CA ILE A 125 -6.59 -1.30 0.28
C ILE A 125 -7.52 -2.05 -0.68
N TYR A 126 -8.47 -1.35 -1.30
CA TYR A 126 -9.34 -1.96 -2.32
C TYR A 126 -8.55 -2.56 -3.48
N PHE A 127 -7.54 -1.85 -4.01
CA PHE A 127 -6.71 -2.39 -5.09
C PHE A 127 -5.73 -3.48 -4.64
N HIS A 128 -5.32 -3.50 -3.38
CA HIS A 128 -4.54 -4.58 -2.79
C HIS A 128 -5.34 -5.88 -2.79
N GLU A 129 -6.58 -5.83 -2.29
CA GLU A 129 -7.49 -6.99 -2.34
C GLU A 129 -7.84 -7.41 -3.76
N LEU A 130 -8.05 -6.43 -4.63
CA LEU A 130 -8.25 -6.70 -6.05
C LEU A 130 -7.05 -7.39 -6.67
N ALA A 131 -5.81 -7.05 -6.27
CA ALA A 131 -4.61 -7.65 -6.79
C ALA A 131 -4.50 -9.13 -6.38
N HIS A 132 -4.89 -9.50 -5.15
CA HIS A 132 -4.98 -10.90 -4.75
C HIS A 132 -5.86 -11.72 -5.68
N LEU A 133 -7.02 -11.17 -6.04
CA LEU A 133 -7.99 -11.80 -6.93
C LEU A 133 -7.51 -11.78 -8.38
N ASN A 134 -7.02 -10.64 -8.87
CA ASN A 134 -6.58 -10.46 -10.25
C ASN A 134 -5.38 -11.34 -10.59
N GLN A 135 -4.43 -11.50 -9.67
CA GLN A 135 -3.23 -12.34 -9.81
C GLN A 135 -3.45 -13.80 -9.37
N GLU A 136 -4.66 -14.17 -8.95
CA GLU A 136 -5.02 -15.54 -8.54
C GLU A 136 -4.08 -16.10 -7.45
N HIS A 137 -3.78 -15.27 -6.44
CA HIS A 137 -2.84 -15.64 -5.37
C HIS A 137 -3.27 -16.92 -4.64
N GLY A 138 -4.57 -17.24 -4.58
CA GLY A 138 -5.08 -18.47 -4.00
C GLY A 138 -4.59 -19.74 -4.70
N VAL A 139 -4.50 -19.73 -6.04
CA VAL A 139 -3.99 -20.86 -6.83
C VAL A 139 -2.51 -21.09 -6.54
N VAL A 140 -1.73 -20.01 -6.51
CA VAL A 140 -0.28 -20.06 -6.27
C VAL A 140 0.04 -20.53 -4.85
N ARG A 141 -0.75 -20.08 -3.86
CA ARG A 141 -0.62 -20.52 -2.47
C ARG A 141 -1.02 -21.99 -2.31
N ALA A 142 -1.99 -22.48 -3.09
CA ALA A 142 -2.44 -23.88 -3.04
C ALA A 142 -1.43 -24.88 -3.62
N ASP A 143 -0.72 -24.53 -4.70
CA ASP A 143 0.29 -25.38 -5.34
C ASP A 143 1.51 -25.67 -4.42
N GLY A 144 1.67 -24.93 -3.33
CA GLY A 144 2.76 -25.08 -2.35
C GLY A 144 2.53 -26.08 -1.21
N ASP A 145 1.66 -27.09 -1.38
CA ASP A 145 1.15 -28.00 -0.33
C ASP A 145 0.31 -27.31 0.78
N ALA A 146 -0.08 -26.04 0.61
CA ALA A 146 -0.52 -25.18 1.71
C ALA A 146 -2.03 -24.88 1.81
N MET A 147 -2.92 -25.61 1.14
CA MET A 147 -4.37 -25.34 1.23
C MET A 147 -5.20 -26.61 1.46
N LEU A 148 -5.51 -26.92 2.73
CA LEU A 148 -6.68 -27.72 3.09
C LEU A 148 -7.90 -26.79 3.23
N GLY A 149 -8.54 -26.47 2.11
CA GLY A 149 -9.81 -25.71 2.06
C GLY A 149 -9.67 -24.21 1.73
N MET A 150 -10.82 -23.54 1.56
CA MET A 150 -10.89 -22.10 1.26
C MET A 150 -10.09 -21.30 2.29
N SER A 151 -9.01 -20.65 1.87
CA SER A 151 -8.29 -19.71 2.72
C SER A 151 -8.90 -18.33 2.59
N TYR A 152 -9.33 -17.84 3.75
CA TYR A 152 -9.55 -16.42 3.97
C TYR A 152 -8.16 -15.79 4.07
N ALA A 153 -7.82 -14.89 3.13
CA ALA A 153 -6.72 -13.97 3.35
C ALA A 153 -7.21 -12.95 4.38
N ASP A 154 -7.14 -13.32 5.66
CA ASP A 154 -7.52 -12.44 6.77
C ASP A 154 -6.34 -11.48 7.01
N GLU A 155 -6.47 -10.19 6.65
CA GLU A 155 -5.37 -9.21 6.72
C GLU A 155 -4.89 -8.93 8.17
N LEU A 156 -5.61 -9.37 9.22
CA LEU A 156 -5.37 -8.87 10.58
C LEU A 156 -5.38 -9.82 11.77
N GLU A 157 -5.53 -11.14 11.61
CA GLU A 157 -5.38 -12.00 12.79
C GLU A 157 -3.91 -12.37 13.05
N ILE A 158 -3.40 -11.74 14.12
CA ILE A 158 -2.15 -12.05 14.80
C ILE A 158 -2.17 -13.44 15.47
N ASP A 159 -3.30 -14.15 15.50
CA ASP A 159 -3.43 -15.47 16.14
C ASP A 159 -4.22 -16.45 15.27
N ILE A 160 -3.65 -16.87 14.13
CA ILE A 160 -3.81 -18.29 13.78
C ILE A 160 -2.79 -19.02 14.68
N PRO A 161 -3.22 -19.83 15.67
CA PRO A 161 -2.32 -20.47 16.62
C PRO A 161 -1.35 -21.48 15.98
N GLU A 162 -1.52 -21.79 14.70
CA GLU A 162 -0.54 -22.48 13.88
C GLU A 162 0.37 -21.44 13.22
N LYS A 163 1.59 -21.26 13.75
CA LYS A 163 2.58 -20.35 13.17
C LYS A 163 2.87 -20.80 11.73
N ILE A 164 2.25 -20.15 10.75
CA ILE A 164 2.63 -20.25 9.33
C ILE A 164 4.12 -19.93 9.23
N GLN A 165 4.91 -20.89 8.75
CA GLN A 165 6.37 -20.87 8.73
C GLN A 165 6.90 -21.47 7.43
N GLY A 166 8.22 -21.40 7.25
CA GLY A 166 8.88 -22.10 6.15
C GLY A 166 8.44 -21.59 4.78
N ARG A 167 8.07 -22.52 3.90
CA ARG A 167 7.68 -22.23 2.52
C ARG A 167 6.34 -21.50 2.43
N GLU A 168 5.38 -21.87 3.26
CA GLU A 168 4.06 -21.25 3.26
C GLU A 168 4.16 -19.75 3.60
N ALA A 169 4.81 -19.39 4.71
CA ALA A 169 5.05 -17.99 5.08
C ALA A 169 5.76 -17.21 3.96
N LEU A 170 6.72 -17.86 3.30
CA LEU A 170 7.45 -17.25 2.19
C LEU A 170 6.54 -16.96 0.99
N LEU A 171 5.63 -17.87 0.63
CA LEU A 171 4.64 -17.67 -0.44
C LEU A 171 3.63 -16.57 -0.10
N TYR A 172 3.12 -16.56 1.14
CA TYR A 172 2.25 -15.50 1.63
C TYR A 172 2.94 -14.15 1.48
N HIS A 173 4.11 -13.97 2.11
CA HIS A 173 4.84 -12.70 2.04
C HIS A 173 5.18 -12.28 0.59
N THR A 174 5.55 -13.22 -0.28
CA THR A 174 5.88 -12.92 -1.68
C THR A 174 4.65 -12.40 -2.44
N THR A 175 3.49 -13.03 -2.24
CA THR A 175 2.23 -12.63 -2.87
C THR A 175 1.64 -11.36 -2.26
N GLU A 176 1.82 -11.11 -0.95
CA GLU A 176 1.49 -9.81 -0.32
C GLU A 176 2.28 -8.66 -0.96
N LEU A 177 3.61 -8.85 -1.17
CA LEU A 177 4.44 -7.84 -1.81
C LEU A 177 4.09 -7.64 -3.30
N ALA A 178 3.58 -8.68 -3.97
CA ALA A 178 3.06 -8.58 -5.33
C ALA A 178 1.73 -7.81 -5.39
N ALA A 179 0.85 -8.00 -4.40
CA ALA A 179 -0.38 -7.23 -4.25
C ALA A 179 -0.07 -5.76 -3.93
N ASP A 180 0.88 -5.49 -3.04
CA ASP A 180 1.38 -4.13 -2.75
C ASP A 180 1.89 -3.42 -4.00
N ALA A 181 2.68 -4.13 -4.82
CA ALA A 181 3.22 -3.60 -6.06
C ALA A 181 2.10 -3.21 -7.04
N GLU A 182 1.09 -4.05 -7.19
CA GLU A 182 -0.03 -3.77 -8.09
C GLU A 182 -0.92 -2.64 -7.58
N ALA A 183 -1.32 -2.69 -6.31
CA ALA A 183 -2.15 -1.66 -5.68
C ALA A 183 -1.52 -0.27 -5.79
N THR A 184 -0.23 -0.18 -5.45
CA THR A 184 0.54 1.06 -5.53
C THR A 184 0.59 1.59 -6.96
N THR A 185 0.87 0.73 -7.93
CA THR A 185 0.95 1.12 -9.35
C THR A 185 -0.40 1.61 -9.88
N ARG A 186 -1.50 0.95 -9.49
CA ARG A 186 -2.87 1.36 -9.85
C ARG A 186 -3.23 2.70 -9.23
N CYS A 187 -2.96 2.91 -7.94
CA CYS A 187 -3.20 4.18 -7.27
C CYS A 187 -2.48 5.34 -7.97
N ILE A 188 -1.19 5.19 -8.27
CA ILE A 188 -0.42 6.25 -8.96
C ILE A 188 -0.97 6.49 -10.37
N SER A 189 -1.34 5.43 -11.09
CA SER A 189 -1.93 5.54 -12.43
C SER A 189 -3.29 6.26 -12.40
N GLU A 190 -4.11 6.02 -11.39
CA GLU A 190 -5.39 6.70 -11.21
C GLU A 190 -5.22 8.16 -10.79
N LEU A 191 -4.25 8.47 -9.90
CA LEU A 191 -3.87 9.85 -9.61
C LEU A 191 -3.45 10.56 -10.90
N LEU A 192 -2.58 9.94 -11.70
CA LEU A 192 -2.18 10.50 -12.98
C LEU A 192 -3.37 10.74 -13.90
N ARG A 193 -4.25 9.74 -14.07
CA ARG A 193 -5.44 9.88 -14.93
C ARG A 193 -6.32 11.04 -14.47
N HIS A 194 -6.43 11.26 -13.17
CA HIS A 194 -7.17 12.37 -12.59
C HIS A 194 -6.52 13.72 -12.92
N PHE A 195 -5.21 13.85 -12.72
CA PHE A 195 -4.47 15.11 -12.90
C PHE A 195 -3.98 15.36 -14.33
N ALA A 196 -4.08 14.38 -15.23
CA ALA A 196 -3.76 14.53 -16.64
C ALA A 196 -4.96 14.96 -17.50
N ASP A 197 -6.20 14.81 -17.00
CA ASP A 197 -7.41 15.20 -17.75
C ASP A 197 -7.62 16.73 -17.71
N PRO A 198 -7.46 17.43 -18.85
CA PRO A 198 -7.67 18.88 -18.95
C PRO A 198 -9.05 19.36 -18.53
N LYS A 199 -10.05 18.47 -18.52
CA LYS A 199 -11.43 18.81 -18.15
C LYS A 199 -11.66 18.73 -16.65
N ARG A 200 -10.76 18.09 -15.90
CA ARG A 200 -10.90 17.84 -14.46
C ARG A 200 -10.03 18.75 -13.61
N VAL A 201 -8.89 19.21 -14.15
CA VAL A 201 -7.89 19.97 -13.39
C VAL A 201 -7.50 21.25 -14.10
N ASN A 202 -7.31 22.31 -13.33
CA ASN A 202 -6.72 23.55 -13.84
C ASN A 202 -5.26 23.29 -14.24
N LYS A 203 -4.96 23.35 -15.54
CA LYS A 203 -3.64 22.98 -16.10
C LYS A 203 -2.46 23.71 -15.45
N THR A 204 -2.66 24.90 -14.90
CA THR A 204 -1.58 25.64 -14.22
C THR A 204 -1.06 24.97 -12.96
N HIS A 205 -1.86 24.13 -12.30
CA HIS A 205 -1.52 23.49 -11.02
C HIS A 205 -1.48 21.96 -11.09
N ALA A 206 -1.68 21.37 -12.28
CA ALA A 206 -1.79 19.92 -12.43
C ALA A 206 -0.54 19.16 -11.96
N GLU A 207 0.66 19.74 -12.13
CA GLU A 207 1.91 19.16 -11.60
C GLU A 207 1.96 19.22 -10.08
N SER A 208 1.73 20.39 -9.46
CA SER A 208 1.76 20.56 -8.00
C SER A 208 0.69 19.72 -7.31
N ASP A 209 -0.52 19.67 -7.87
CA ASP A 209 -1.63 18.90 -7.31
C ASP A 209 -1.36 17.39 -7.35
N LEU A 210 -0.73 16.90 -8.44
CA LEU A 210 -0.32 15.49 -8.54
C LEU A 210 0.73 15.13 -7.48
N ILE A 211 1.74 15.99 -7.29
CA ILE A 211 2.79 15.77 -6.29
C ILE A 211 2.19 15.83 -4.88
N ALA A 212 1.34 16.81 -4.59
CA ALA A 212 0.63 16.95 -3.33
C ALA A 212 -0.28 15.73 -3.03
N ALA A 213 -1.03 15.25 -4.02
CA ALA A 213 -1.89 14.08 -3.85
C ALA A 213 -1.06 12.80 -3.65
N SER A 214 0.07 12.67 -4.35
CA SER A 214 1.01 11.55 -4.18
C SER A 214 1.68 11.57 -2.80
N TYR A 215 1.99 12.75 -2.27
CA TYR A 215 2.46 12.93 -0.90
C TYR A 215 1.43 12.43 0.12
N LEU A 216 0.16 12.84 -0.03
CA LEU A 216 -0.93 12.39 0.86
C LEU A 216 -1.23 10.90 0.74
N LEU A 217 -1.12 10.31 -0.46
CA LEU A 217 -1.16 8.87 -0.64
C LEU A 217 -0.12 8.19 0.24
N LEU A 218 1.15 8.61 0.15
CA LEU A 218 2.22 7.96 0.90
C LEU A 218 2.12 8.20 2.42
N CYS A 219 1.65 9.36 2.86
CA CYS A 219 1.29 9.58 4.28
C CYS A 219 0.23 8.55 4.72
N GLY A 220 -0.82 8.37 3.92
CA GLY A 220 -1.86 7.37 4.14
C GLY A 220 -1.31 5.94 4.23
N LEU A 221 -0.52 5.51 3.23
CA LEU A 221 0.06 4.17 3.18
C LEU A 221 0.99 3.89 4.37
N SER A 222 1.75 4.90 4.80
CA SER A 222 2.62 4.78 5.97
C SER A 222 1.79 4.48 7.22
N CYS A 223 0.70 5.21 7.45
CA CYS A 223 -0.23 4.92 8.55
C CYS A 223 -0.86 3.53 8.42
N VAL A 224 -1.36 3.18 7.24
CA VAL A 224 -2.01 1.90 6.94
C VAL A 224 -1.10 0.72 7.27
N PHE A 225 0.15 0.73 6.81
CA PHE A 225 1.06 -0.38 7.05
C PHE A 225 1.42 -0.59 8.51
N TYR A 226 1.63 0.47 9.29
CA TYR A 226 1.88 0.31 10.72
C TYR A 226 0.64 -0.17 11.47
N ARG A 227 -0.55 0.15 10.97
CA ARG A 227 -1.82 -0.24 11.57
C ARG A 227 -2.21 -1.67 11.28
N PHE A 228 -1.91 -2.18 10.09
CA PHE A 228 -2.12 -3.58 9.72
C PHE A 228 -1.31 -4.58 10.56
N ASN A 229 -0.35 -4.11 11.38
CA ASN A 229 0.29 -4.94 12.40
C ASN A 229 -0.42 -4.90 13.76
N GLY A 230 -1.70 -4.51 13.81
CA GLY A 230 -2.52 -4.49 15.04
C GLY A 230 -1.99 -3.54 16.12
N GLY A 231 -1.15 -2.56 15.75
CA GLY A 231 -0.40 -1.74 16.70
C GLY A 231 0.67 -2.52 17.49
N VAL A 232 0.94 -3.79 17.13
CA VAL A 232 2.00 -4.63 17.68
C VAL A 232 3.20 -4.55 16.76
N PHE A 233 4.21 -3.83 17.23
CA PHE A 233 5.40 -3.57 16.44
C PHE A 233 6.38 -4.73 16.62
N LYS A 234 6.39 -5.62 15.64
CA LYS A 234 7.38 -6.71 15.57
C LYS A 234 8.68 -6.15 15.02
N VAL A 235 9.79 -6.52 15.68
CA VAL A 235 11.13 -6.30 15.12
C VAL A 235 11.20 -7.01 13.78
N ALA A 236 11.79 -6.36 12.79
CA ALA A 236 11.94 -6.95 11.47
C ALA A 236 12.94 -8.12 11.55
N GLU A 237 12.49 -9.30 11.16
CA GLU A 237 13.29 -10.52 11.12
C GLU A 237 13.69 -10.83 9.67
N ASP A 238 14.77 -11.60 9.49
CA ASP A 238 15.28 -11.95 8.17
C ASP A 238 14.57 -13.17 7.54
N TYR A 239 13.66 -13.81 8.25
CA TYR A 239 12.89 -14.96 7.79
C TYR A 239 11.38 -14.66 7.81
N PRO A 240 10.63 -14.92 6.71
CA PRO A 240 9.17 -14.77 6.68
C PRO A 240 8.48 -15.65 7.73
N SER A 241 7.57 -15.05 8.51
CA SER A 241 6.77 -15.78 9.51
C SER A 241 5.38 -15.17 9.57
N GLY A 242 4.36 -16.02 9.68
CA GLY A 242 2.97 -15.59 9.55
C GLY A 242 2.60 -15.29 8.10
N THR A 243 1.54 -14.51 7.94
CA THR A 243 0.90 -14.23 6.65
C THR A 243 1.38 -12.92 6.01
N HIS A 244 1.99 -12.01 6.77
CA HIS A 244 2.26 -10.65 6.31
C HIS A 244 3.72 -10.22 6.49
N PRO A 245 4.31 -9.55 5.47
CA PRO A 245 5.58 -8.86 5.62
C PRO A 245 5.55 -7.79 6.71
N ASN A 246 6.72 -7.53 7.31
CA ASN A 246 6.86 -6.43 8.26
C ASN A 246 6.55 -5.08 7.56
N SER A 247 5.82 -4.18 8.26
CA SER A 247 5.44 -2.86 7.73
C SER A 247 6.62 -2.09 7.14
N ILE A 248 7.79 -2.16 7.80
CA ILE A 248 8.96 -1.41 7.32
C ILE A 248 9.49 -1.98 6.01
N PHE A 249 9.45 -3.29 5.81
CA PHE A 249 9.88 -3.92 4.57
C PHE A 249 8.93 -3.60 3.41
N ARG A 250 7.62 -3.55 3.68
CA ARG A 250 6.62 -3.08 2.71
C ARG A 250 6.91 -1.63 2.31
N LEU A 251 7.13 -0.74 3.29
CA LEU A 251 7.48 0.67 3.04
C LEU A 251 8.76 0.84 2.23
N GLU A 252 9.83 0.12 2.57
CA GLU A 252 11.10 0.22 1.85
C GLU A 252 11.01 -0.28 0.40
N LEU A 253 10.02 -1.11 0.07
CA LEU A 253 9.72 -1.52 -1.31
C LEU A 253 8.82 -0.55 -2.06
N ILE A 254 7.74 -0.07 -1.43
CA ILE A 254 6.76 0.78 -2.12
C ILE A 254 7.28 2.19 -2.38
N ILE A 255 8.17 2.74 -1.53
CA ILE A 255 8.70 4.10 -1.70
C ILE A 255 9.49 4.25 -3.00
N PRO A 256 10.48 3.37 -3.30
CA PRO A 256 11.11 3.30 -4.61
C PRO A 256 10.12 3.22 -5.76
N ARG A 257 9.16 2.31 -5.65
CA ARG A 257 8.13 2.15 -6.68
C ARG A 257 7.33 3.44 -6.92
N ILE A 258 6.96 4.15 -5.86
CA ILE A 258 6.23 5.43 -5.97
C ILE A 258 7.07 6.48 -6.70
N TYR A 259 8.27 6.80 -6.20
CA TYR A 259 9.03 7.90 -6.81
C TYR A 259 9.54 7.56 -8.22
N GLU A 260 9.85 6.30 -8.53
CA GLU A 260 10.28 5.89 -9.87
C GLU A 260 9.13 5.90 -10.88
N THR A 261 7.94 5.46 -10.45
CA THR A 261 6.73 5.55 -11.27
C THR A 261 6.38 7.02 -11.52
N LEU A 262 6.39 7.86 -10.48
CA LEU A 262 6.16 9.30 -10.63
C LEU A 262 7.19 9.97 -11.53
N GLU A 263 8.48 9.63 -11.41
CA GLU A 263 9.55 10.16 -12.27
C GLU A 263 9.27 9.85 -13.75
N LEU A 264 8.94 8.59 -14.06
CA LEU A 264 8.61 8.16 -15.42
C LEU A 264 7.39 8.91 -15.98
N LEU A 265 6.33 9.03 -15.17
CA LEU A 265 5.08 9.66 -15.58
C LEU A 265 5.22 11.18 -15.73
N CYS A 266 5.90 11.84 -14.80
CA CYS A 266 6.19 13.28 -14.86
C CYS A 266 6.98 13.61 -16.12
N LYS A 267 7.99 12.79 -16.46
CA LYS A 267 8.72 12.92 -17.74
C LYS A 267 7.80 12.76 -18.95
N GLY A 268 6.87 11.80 -18.92
CA GLY A 268 5.89 11.58 -19.98
C GLY A 268 4.92 12.75 -20.19
N LEU A 269 4.58 13.47 -19.11
CA LEU A 269 3.72 14.66 -19.15
C LEU A 269 4.47 15.98 -19.38
N GLY A 270 5.80 15.96 -19.41
CA GLY A 270 6.62 17.18 -19.51
C GLY A 270 6.68 18.01 -18.22
N TYR A 271 6.38 17.40 -17.07
CA TYR A 271 6.52 17.98 -15.74
C TYR A 271 8.00 18.06 -15.34
N LYS A 272 8.33 19.00 -14.45
CA LYS A 272 9.72 19.37 -14.09
C LYS A 272 10.20 18.74 -12.78
N ALA A 273 9.34 18.06 -12.03
CA ALA A 273 9.69 17.36 -10.80
C ALA A 273 10.94 16.49 -10.98
N THR A 274 11.97 16.79 -10.19
CA THR A 274 13.27 16.10 -10.24
C THR A 274 13.28 14.89 -9.32
N ARG A 275 14.12 13.88 -9.63
CA ARG A 275 14.32 12.71 -8.75
C ARG A 275 14.66 13.09 -7.31
N LYS A 276 15.44 14.16 -7.11
CA LYS A 276 15.82 14.66 -5.78
C LYS A 276 14.60 15.15 -4.99
N GLU A 277 13.69 15.87 -5.64
CA GLU A 277 12.45 16.35 -5.03
C GLU A 277 11.51 15.19 -4.71
N LEU A 278 11.37 14.24 -5.65
CA LEU A 278 10.55 13.04 -5.47
C LEU A 278 11.05 12.19 -4.28
N LEU A 279 12.37 11.99 -4.17
CA LEU A 279 12.99 11.31 -3.04
C LEU A 279 12.78 12.05 -1.72
N LYS A 280 12.93 13.38 -1.72
CA LYS A 280 12.76 14.20 -0.51
C LYS A 280 11.34 14.10 0.03
N PHE A 281 10.32 14.31 -0.81
CA PHE A 281 8.94 14.27 -0.33
C PHE A 281 8.54 12.87 0.12
N THR A 282 8.98 11.83 -0.61
CA THR A 282 8.61 10.46 -0.26
C THR A 282 9.23 10.04 1.07
N LYS A 283 10.49 10.43 1.31
CA LYS A 283 11.15 10.22 2.61
C LYS A 283 10.43 10.98 3.74
N GLN A 284 10.09 12.23 3.51
CA GLN A 284 9.36 13.05 4.48
C GLN A 284 8.00 12.43 4.85
N ALA A 285 7.21 12.01 3.86
CA ALA A 285 5.91 11.38 4.09
C ALA A 285 6.03 10.09 4.93
N ALA A 286 7.02 9.24 4.60
CA ALA A 286 7.28 8.01 5.35
C ALA A 286 7.71 8.27 6.79
N ASP A 287 8.63 9.22 7.00
CA ASP A 287 9.12 9.57 8.34
C ASP A 287 8.03 10.23 9.20
N LEU A 288 7.14 11.03 8.61
CA LEU A 288 5.98 11.55 9.32
C LEU A 288 5.03 10.44 9.73
N GLY A 289 4.79 9.44 8.88
CA GLY A 289 4.06 8.24 9.24
C GLY A 289 4.68 7.50 10.42
N ALA A 290 6.01 7.35 10.43
CA ALA A 290 6.75 6.76 11.55
C ALA A 290 6.63 7.59 12.84
N LEU A 291 6.75 8.92 12.76
CA LEU A 291 6.60 9.83 13.91
C LEU A 291 5.17 9.82 14.47
N PHE A 292 4.17 9.91 13.60
CA PHE A 292 2.77 9.81 13.99
C PHE A 292 2.52 8.47 14.68
N THR A 293 3.02 7.37 14.12
CA THR A 293 2.89 6.05 14.70
C THR A 293 3.57 5.96 16.07
N HIS A 294 4.79 6.47 16.19
CA HIS A 294 5.54 6.50 17.45
C HIS A 294 4.77 7.29 18.52
N PHE A 295 4.43 8.55 18.26
CA PHE A 295 3.86 9.45 19.27
C PHE A 295 2.36 9.23 19.51
N HIS A 296 1.60 8.97 18.45
CA HIS A 296 0.14 8.92 18.51
C HIS A 296 -0.39 7.50 18.69
N LEU A 297 0.03 6.55 17.84
CA LEU A 297 -0.52 5.19 17.86
C LEU A 297 0.11 4.31 18.96
N SER A 298 1.42 4.43 19.18
CA SER A 298 2.14 3.59 20.14
C SER A 298 2.38 4.25 21.50
N HIS A 299 2.06 5.53 21.65
CA HIS A 299 2.36 6.33 22.84
C HIS A 299 3.83 6.25 23.28
N GLY A 300 4.76 6.26 22.31
CA GLY A 300 6.20 6.23 22.53
C GLY A 300 6.76 4.86 22.93
N LYS A 301 5.94 3.80 22.94
CA LYS A 301 6.39 2.46 23.35
C LYS A 301 7.30 1.77 22.34
N VAL A 302 7.30 2.22 21.10
CA VAL A 302 8.03 1.60 20.00
C VAL A 302 9.23 2.44 19.67
N ASP A 303 10.40 1.81 19.53
CA ASP A 303 11.58 2.54 19.11
C ASP A 303 11.39 3.10 17.68
N ILE A 304 11.43 4.42 17.56
CA ILE A 304 11.31 5.12 16.28
C ILE A 304 12.36 4.65 15.26
N SER A 305 13.53 4.19 15.70
CA SER A 305 14.57 3.67 14.80
C SER A 305 14.11 2.45 14.00
N THR A 306 13.15 1.69 14.54
CA THR A 306 12.54 0.52 13.89
C THR A 306 11.47 0.91 12.87
N LEU A 307 10.93 2.12 13.00
CA LEU A 307 9.85 2.63 12.15
C LEU A 307 10.40 3.43 10.96
N VAL A 308 11.46 4.23 11.14
CA VAL A 308 11.95 5.10 10.05
C VAL A 308 12.54 4.32 8.90
N VAL A 309 12.27 4.77 7.67
CA VAL A 309 12.87 4.22 6.45
C VAL A 309 14.36 4.56 6.42
N ARG A 310 15.21 3.55 6.29
CA ARG A 310 16.68 3.71 6.19
C ARG A 310 17.15 3.57 4.75
N GLY A 311 16.29 3.02 3.90
CA GLY A 311 16.61 2.62 2.54
C GLY A 311 17.24 1.23 2.53
N LEU A 312 17.17 0.60 1.36
CA LEU A 312 17.50 -0.81 1.12
C LEU A 312 18.90 -1.23 1.63
N LEU A 313 19.83 -0.27 1.77
CA LEU A 313 21.20 -0.51 2.24
C LEU A 313 21.37 -0.43 3.76
N GLY A 314 20.39 0.12 4.48
CA GLY A 314 20.50 0.49 5.89
C GLY A 314 20.08 -0.61 6.88
N ARG A 315 19.65 -1.77 6.39
CA ARG A 315 19.11 -2.89 7.19
C ARG A 315 19.69 -4.23 6.72
N GLY A 316 20.56 -4.84 7.52
CA GLY A 316 21.21 -6.11 7.16
C GLY A 316 20.21 -7.28 7.09
N GLU A 317 19.19 -7.25 7.94
CA GLU A 317 18.07 -8.18 7.96
C GLU A 317 17.23 -8.11 6.67
N TYR A 318 17.07 -6.92 6.09
CA TYR A 318 16.28 -6.70 4.88
C TYR A 318 16.87 -7.44 3.68
N ASN A 319 18.19 -7.37 3.48
CA ASN A 319 18.85 -8.07 2.38
C ASN A 319 18.61 -9.58 2.43
N ARG A 320 18.76 -10.18 3.62
CA ARG A 320 18.55 -11.62 3.82
C ARG A 320 17.09 -12.02 3.67
N TYR A 321 16.15 -11.15 4.04
CA TYR A 321 14.73 -11.34 3.79
C TYR A 321 14.45 -11.30 2.28
N MET A 322 14.94 -10.28 1.58
CA MET A 322 14.69 -10.08 0.15
C MET A 322 15.33 -11.14 -0.73
N GLN A 323 16.48 -11.70 -0.38
CA GLN A 323 17.04 -12.87 -1.08
C GLN A 323 16.02 -14.02 -1.17
N LYS A 324 15.28 -14.28 -0.09
CA LYS A 324 14.28 -15.35 -0.04
C LYS A 324 13.05 -14.98 -0.85
N ILE A 325 12.55 -13.76 -0.70
CA ILE A 325 11.40 -13.25 -1.47
C ILE A 325 11.69 -13.30 -2.98
N VAL A 326 12.86 -12.85 -3.41
CA VAL A 326 13.24 -12.87 -4.82
C VAL A 326 13.32 -14.32 -5.34
N GLY A 327 13.92 -15.23 -4.58
CA GLY A 327 13.94 -16.65 -4.95
C GLY A 327 12.54 -17.25 -5.08
N ALA A 328 11.64 -16.97 -4.13
CA ALA A 328 10.26 -17.44 -4.19
C ALA A 328 9.46 -16.80 -5.33
N TRP A 329 9.67 -15.51 -5.60
CA TRP A 329 9.04 -14.81 -6.72
C TRP A 329 9.44 -15.45 -8.06
N ASP A 330 10.73 -15.74 -8.27
CA ASP A 330 11.22 -16.36 -9.51
C ASP A 330 10.55 -17.71 -9.80
N GLU A 331 10.18 -18.45 -8.75
CA GLU A 331 9.48 -19.73 -8.87
C GLU A 331 8.00 -19.56 -9.27
N VAL A 332 7.33 -18.51 -8.79
CA VAL A 332 5.88 -18.35 -8.96
C VAL A 332 5.48 -17.31 -10.01
N GLU A 333 6.40 -16.45 -10.46
CA GLU A 333 6.11 -15.34 -11.38
C GLU A 333 5.44 -15.82 -12.67
N VAL A 334 5.94 -16.92 -13.24
CA VAL A 334 5.40 -17.48 -14.50
C VAL A 334 3.93 -17.89 -14.33
N THR A 335 3.60 -18.53 -13.21
CA THR A 335 2.23 -18.96 -12.90
C THR A 335 1.33 -17.76 -12.63
N ILE A 336 1.78 -16.78 -11.83
CA ILE A 336 1.05 -15.53 -11.56
C ILE A 336 0.73 -14.81 -12.88
N ARG A 337 1.73 -14.58 -13.72
CA ARG A 337 1.54 -13.88 -15.01
C ARG A 337 0.58 -14.62 -15.92
N LYS A 338 0.67 -15.95 -15.98
CA LYS A 338 -0.24 -16.79 -16.77
C LYS A 338 -1.68 -16.70 -16.28
N ASN A 339 -1.89 -16.68 -14.97
CA ASN A 339 -3.21 -16.71 -14.36
C ASN A 339 -3.82 -15.30 -14.19
N THR A 340 -3.04 -14.24 -14.35
CA THR A 340 -3.51 -12.87 -14.15
C THR A 340 -4.63 -12.52 -15.14
N ARG A 341 -5.79 -12.10 -14.63
CA ARG A 341 -7.02 -11.90 -15.43
C ARG A 341 -6.93 -10.72 -16.38
N TYR A 342 -6.41 -9.59 -15.91
CA TYR A 342 -6.18 -8.40 -16.73
C TYR A 342 -4.83 -7.78 -16.37
N PRO A 343 -3.74 -8.25 -17.01
CA PRO A 343 -2.39 -7.88 -16.64
C PRO A 343 -2.14 -6.37 -16.84
N VAL A 344 -1.37 -5.81 -15.91
CA VAL A 344 -0.82 -4.46 -15.99
C VAL A 344 0.69 -4.61 -15.82
N GLU A 345 1.45 -4.62 -16.92
CA GLU A 345 2.87 -5.02 -16.87
C GLU A 345 3.73 -4.27 -15.82
N PRO A 346 3.61 -2.94 -15.65
CA PRO A 346 4.36 -2.23 -14.61
C PRO A 346 3.94 -2.61 -13.18
N ALA A 347 2.76 -3.21 -13.01
CA ALA A 347 2.17 -3.53 -11.72
C ALA A 347 2.71 -4.84 -11.12
N PHE A 348 3.33 -5.70 -11.92
CA PHE A 348 3.99 -6.90 -11.40
C PHE A 348 5.19 -6.54 -10.52
N LEU A 349 5.43 -7.39 -9.52
CA LEU A 349 6.65 -7.35 -8.72
C LEU A 349 7.84 -7.65 -9.64
N THR A 350 8.85 -6.79 -9.63
CA THR A 350 10.00 -6.90 -10.52
C THR A 350 11.27 -6.54 -9.77
N PHE A 351 12.35 -7.23 -10.11
CA PHE A 351 13.67 -7.05 -9.50
C PHE A 351 14.72 -6.92 -10.59
N THR A 352 15.36 -5.75 -10.66
CA THR A 352 16.41 -5.48 -11.65
C THR A 352 17.63 -6.36 -11.40
N GLU A 353 18.43 -6.60 -12.45
CA GLU A 353 19.72 -7.30 -12.28
C GLU A 353 20.64 -6.58 -11.30
N GLN A 354 20.62 -5.25 -11.27
CA GLN A 354 21.39 -4.45 -10.33
C GLN A 354 20.96 -4.73 -8.88
N TYR A 355 19.66 -4.80 -8.63
CA TYR A 355 19.12 -5.13 -7.31
C TYR A 355 19.46 -6.58 -6.91
N ARG A 356 19.35 -7.54 -7.84
CA ARG A 356 19.75 -8.94 -7.61
C ARG A 356 21.23 -9.05 -7.26
N LYS A 357 22.11 -8.39 -8.03
CA LYS A 357 23.56 -8.33 -7.73
C LYS A 357 23.81 -7.71 -6.36
N PHE A 358 23.03 -6.71 -5.97
CA PHE A 358 23.14 -6.10 -4.65
C PHE A 358 22.78 -7.09 -3.52
N ILE A 359 21.61 -7.71 -3.57
CA ILE A 359 21.16 -8.60 -2.49
C ILE A 359 21.91 -9.93 -2.46
N PHE A 360 22.30 -10.52 -3.60
CA PHE A 360 23.01 -11.81 -3.65
C PHE A 360 24.55 -11.68 -3.70
N GLY A 361 25.07 -10.52 -4.11
CA GLY A 361 26.50 -10.29 -4.32
C GLY A 361 27.22 -9.57 -3.17
N ALA A 362 26.49 -9.10 -2.14
CA ALA A 362 27.11 -8.61 -0.91
C ALA A 362 27.76 -9.78 -0.15
N ARG A 363 29.08 -9.91 -0.29
CA ARG A 363 29.95 -10.77 0.53
C ARG A 363 30.50 -10.00 1.71
#